data_AF-A0AAE0VID1-F1
#
_entry.id   AF-A0AAE0VID1-F1
#
_cell.length_a   1.000
_cell.length_b   1.000
_cell.length_c   1.000
_cell.angle_alpha   90.00
_cell.angle_beta   90.00
_cell.angle_gamma   90.00
#
_symmetry.space_group_name_H-M   'P 1'
#
loop_
_entity.id
_entity.type
_entity.pdbx_description
1 polymer ?
#
loop_
_entity_poly.entity_id
_entity_poly.type
_entity_poly.pdbx_seq_one_letter_code
_entity_poly.pdbx_strand_id
1 'polypeptide(L)'
;MDEAIRMNHTNHMVSMERLLPELSSLDYGILYKPYSSKLDNITSINATYRNQLRRDANHSISEIKSSVLQLASYLNKIYFKHTRSQWGVSSFDQGKEYYRACLKWHLSIDISPEDVHQKGLDEVDRINREMLQVTKKLNFPGTVREFFGSLNGSTKFYLHTGDAVLEQYRKLVFERAKPKLSKLFKDIPNLPAIINEMPSDGPAAVYIAGSPDGSRPGRFLVNIKRPTDSPTFSMPAIALHEADPGHHMQDIYSQTTTGIPNFRKFLDYSNYFAIPYHFPFYTAYTEVF
;
A
#
# COMPACT_ATOMS: atom_id res chain seq x y z
N MET A 1 0.72 10.02 -22.69
CA MET A 1 -0.03 8.94 -23.36
C MET A 1 0.21 8.95 -24.86
N ASP A 2 0.11 10.09 -25.56
CA ASP A 2 0.43 10.13 -27.00
C ASP A 2 1.86 9.67 -27.32
N GLU A 3 2.85 10.04 -26.52
CA GLU A 3 4.22 9.57 -26.70
C GLU A 3 4.32 8.04 -26.53
N ALA A 4 3.61 7.48 -25.55
CA ALA A 4 3.56 6.03 -25.36
C ALA A 4 2.93 5.32 -26.58
N ILE A 5 1.94 5.92 -27.24
CA ILE A 5 1.39 5.42 -28.50
C ILE A 5 2.43 5.50 -29.61
N ARG A 6 3.13 6.64 -29.76
CA ARG A 6 4.17 6.84 -30.78
C ARG A 6 5.32 5.84 -30.65
N MET A 7 5.73 5.57 -29.41
CA MET A 7 6.81 4.63 -29.09
C MET A 7 6.36 3.16 -29.06
N ASN A 8 5.06 2.86 -29.26
CA ASN A 8 4.49 1.52 -29.03
C ASN A 8 4.73 0.98 -27.59
N HIS A 9 4.82 1.88 -26.62
CA HIS A 9 5.09 1.61 -25.20
C HIS A 9 3.85 1.84 -24.33
N THR A 10 2.69 1.32 -24.76
CA THR A 10 1.41 1.50 -24.05
C THR A 10 1.21 0.46 -22.94
N ASN A 11 0.20 0.69 -22.10
CA ASN A 11 -0.20 -0.27 -21.08
C ASN A 11 -0.81 -1.53 -21.70
N HIS A 12 -0.72 -2.64 -20.98
CA HIS A 12 -1.46 -3.85 -21.30
C HIS A 12 -2.97 -3.62 -21.12
N MET A 13 -3.80 -4.19 -21.99
CA MET A 13 -5.25 -3.96 -21.97
C MET A 13 -5.89 -4.26 -20.62
N VAL A 14 -5.51 -5.37 -19.98
CA VAL A 14 -6.03 -5.79 -18.67
C VAL A 14 -5.72 -4.78 -17.56
N SER A 15 -4.56 -4.11 -17.62
CA SER A 15 -4.22 -3.06 -16.65
C SER A 15 -5.10 -1.81 -16.77
N MET A 16 -5.84 -1.69 -17.89
CA MET A 16 -6.67 -0.52 -18.19
C MET A 16 -8.17 -0.79 -18.07
N GLU A 17 -8.59 -2.07 -17.99
CA GLU A 17 -10.01 -2.48 -18.04
C GLU A 17 -10.88 -1.80 -16.98
N ARG A 18 -10.34 -1.58 -15.77
CA ARG A 18 -11.08 -0.97 -14.66
C ARG A 18 -11.07 0.56 -14.67
N LEU A 19 -10.18 1.18 -15.46
CA LEU A 19 -9.93 2.62 -15.35
C LEU A 19 -11.14 3.46 -15.79
N LEU A 20 -11.82 3.09 -16.89
CA LEU A 20 -13.00 3.85 -17.33
C LEU A 20 -14.17 3.79 -16.34
N PRO A 21 -14.56 2.60 -15.84
CA PRO A 21 -15.56 2.50 -14.76
C PRO A 21 -15.18 3.33 -13.52
N GLU A 22 -13.91 3.28 -13.09
CA GLU A 22 -13.43 4.03 -11.93
C GLU A 22 -13.53 5.54 -12.15
N LEU A 23 -13.01 6.07 -13.26
CA LEU A 23 -13.07 7.51 -13.56
C LEU A 23 -14.51 8.03 -13.67
N SER A 24 -15.43 7.19 -14.18
CA SER A 24 -16.84 7.55 -14.34
C SER A 24 -17.63 7.52 -13.03
N SER A 25 -17.15 6.78 -12.02
CA SER A 25 -17.80 6.59 -10.72
C SER A 25 -17.17 7.40 -9.58
N LEU A 26 -16.19 8.26 -9.88
CA LEU A 26 -15.54 9.10 -8.89
C LEU A 26 -16.56 10.00 -8.16
N ASP A 27 -16.62 9.84 -6.84
CA ASP A 27 -17.34 10.75 -5.95
C ASP A 27 -16.46 11.97 -5.65
N TYR A 28 -16.71 13.08 -6.34
CA TYR A 28 -16.02 14.35 -6.12
C TYR A 28 -16.36 15.01 -4.77
N GLY A 29 -17.41 14.53 -4.08
CA GLY A 29 -17.73 14.94 -2.71
C GLY A 29 -16.61 14.66 -1.73
N ILE A 30 -15.75 13.67 -2.01
CA ILE A 30 -14.56 13.36 -1.21
C ILE A 30 -13.56 14.53 -1.16
N LEU A 31 -13.52 15.36 -2.20
CA LEU A 31 -12.65 16.53 -2.28
C LEU A 31 -13.24 17.70 -1.48
N TYR A 32 -14.56 17.87 -1.51
CA TYR A 32 -15.22 19.01 -0.89
C TYR A 32 -15.46 18.82 0.61
N LYS A 33 -15.90 17.63 1.04
CA LYS A 33 -16.36 17.39 2.41
C LYS A 33 -15.30 17.71 3.48
N PRO A 34 -14.02 17.29 3.35
CA PRO A 34 -12.99 17.65 4.33
C PRO A 34 -12.71 19.15 4.36
N TYR A 35 -12.77 19.80 3.20
CA TYR A 35 -12.57 21.24 3.08
C TYR A 35 -13.71 22.02 3.75
N SER A 36 -14.97 21.68 3.46
CA SER A 36 -16.13 22.36 4.04
C SER A 36 -16.18 22.20 5.56
N SER A 37 -15.92 21.00 6.08
CA SER A 37 -15.89 20.76 7.53
C SER A 37 -14.79 21.56 8.23
N LYS A 38 -13.60 21.68 7.64
CA LYS A 38 -12.53 22.54 8.18
C LYS A 38 -12.91 24.00 8.12
N LEU A 39 -13.44 24.44 6.98
CA LEU A 39 -13.84 25.82 6.77
C LEU A 39 -14.85 26.24 7.85
N ASP A 40 -15.88 25.44 8.10
CA ASP A 40 -16.94 25.72 9.08
C ASP A 40 -16.43 25.91 10.51
N ASN A 41 -15.31 25.27 10.87
CA ASN A 41 -14.69 25.40 12.18
C ASN A 41 -13.81 26.65 12.34
N ILE A 42 -13.53 27.40 11.27
CA ILE A 42 -12.74 28.64 11.34
C ILE A 42 -13.65 29.78 11.81
N THR A 43 -13.42 30.30 13.01
CA THR A 43 -14.22 31.41 13.57
C THR A 43 -13.68 32.80 13.21
N SER A 44 -12.44 32.89 12.72
CA SER A 44 -11.74 34.15 12.42
C SER A 44 -12.16 34.84 11.11
N ILE A 45 -13.09 34.25 10.35
CA ILE A 45 -13.54 34.78 9.05
C ILE A 45 -15.04 35.08 9.05
N ASN A 46 -15.42 36.17 8.37
CA ASN A 46 -16.82 36.57 8.22
C ASN A 46 -17.57 35.67 7.21
N ALA A 47 -18.91 35.76 7.23
CA ALA A 47 -19.79 34.95 6.38
C ALA A 47 -19.57 35.21 4.88
N THR A 48 -19.32 36.45 4.48
CA THR A 48 -19.09 36.82 3.07
C THR A 48 -17.87 36.12 2.50
N TYR A 49 -16.73 36.20 3.21
CA TYR A 49 -15.49 35.56 2.79
C TYR A 49 -15.60 34.03 2.80
N ARG A 50 -16.25 33.45 3.83
CA ARG A 50 -16.56 32.02 3.88
C ARG A 50 -17.36 31.55 2.66
N ASN A 51 -18.38 32.31 2.26
CA ASN A 51 -19.19 31.98 1.09
C ASN A 51 -18.41 32.11 -0.21
N GLN A 52 -17.47 33.06 -0.31
CA GLN A 52 -16.54 33.15 -1.44
C GLN A 52 -15.66 31.91 -1.53
N LEU A 53 -15.02 31.51 -0.42
CA LEU A 53 -14.18 30.31 -0.34
C LEU A 53 -14.92 29.01 -0.71
N ARG A 54 -16.22 28.92 -0.39
CA ARG A 54 -17.07 27.80 -0.83
C ARG A 54 -17.32 27.82 -2.34
N ARG A 55 -17.57 29.00 -2.93
CA ARG A 55 -17.75 29.13 -4.39
C ARG A 55 -16.47 28.75 -5.14
N ASP A 56 -15.33 29.25 -4.68
CA ASP A 56 -14.03 28.99 -5.31
C ASP A 56 -13.70 27.49 -5.28
N ALA A 57 -13.89 26.83 -4.13
CA ALA A 57 -13.67 25.39 -4.02
C ALA A 57 -14.58 24.58 -4.94
N ASN A 58 -15.88 24.92 -5.02
CA ASN A 58 -16.80 24.24 -5.93
C ASN A 58 -16.43 24.47 -7.41
N HIS A 59 -15.96 25.67 -7.75
CA HIS A 59 -15.47 25.96 -9.08
C HIS A 59 -14.27 25.08 -9.43
N SER A 60 -13.23 25.03 -8.58
CA SER A 60 -12.06 24.19 -8.81
C SER A 60 -12.41 22.69 -8.89
N ILE A 61 -13.34 22.21 -8.06
CA ILE A 61 -13.81 20.80 -8.15
C ILE A 61 -14.53 20.54 -9.48
N SER A 62 -15.27 21.52 -10.01
CA SER A 62 -15.90 21.39 -11.32
C SER A 62 -14.88 21.33 -12.46
N GLU A 63 -13.77 22.07 -12.37
CA GLU A 63 -12.67 22.03 -13.32
C GLU A 63 -11.94 20.69 -13.29
N ILE A 64 -11.69 20.15 -12.08
CA ILE A 64 -11.12 18.81 -11.89
C ILE A 64 -12.03 17.76 -12.54
N LYS A 65 -13.34 17.81 -12.26
CA LYS A 65 -14.32 16.88 -12.86
C LYS A 65 -14.31 16.96 -14.38
N SER A 66 -14.29 18.17 -14.95
CA SER A 66 -14.20 18.38 -16.40
C SER A 66 -12.94 17.74 -16.98
N SER A 67 -11.80 17.96 -16.33
CA SER A 67 -10.50 17.43 -16.77
C SER A 67 -10.45 15.90 -16.71
N VAL A 68 -11.01 15.29 -15.66
CA VAL A 68 -11.12 13.83 -15.54
C VAL A 68 -12.02 13.23 -16.63
N LEU A 69 -13.14 13.89 -16.95
CA LEU A 69 -14.02 13.46 -18.04
C LEU A 69 -13.34 13.57 -19.41
N GLN A 70 -12.52 14.60 -19.63
CA GLN A 70 -11.70 14.72 -20.85
C GLN A 70 -10.69 13.57 -20.94
N LEU A 71 -10.01 13.24 -19.84
CA LEU A 71 -9.10 12.09 -19.78
C LEU A 71 -9.84 10.77 -20.07
N ALA A 72 -11.00 10.54 -19.46
CA ALA A 72 -11.81 9.35 -19.72
C ALA A 72 -12.23 9.26 -21.20
N SER A 73 -12.61 10.40 -21.81
CA SER A 73 -12.93 10.46 -23.24
C SER A 73 -11.75 10.10 -24.12
N TYR A 74 -10.57 10.66 -23.83
CA TYR A 74 -9.33 10.36 -24.54
C TYR A 74 -8.93 8.88 -24.40
N LEU A 75 -8.99 8.34 -23.18
CA LEU A 75 -8.67 6.94 -22.90
C LEU A 75 -9.55 6.00 -23.74
N ASN A 76 -10.86 6.23 -23.73
CA ASN A 76 -11.83 5.42 -24.45
C ASN A 76 -11.68 5.55 -25.98
N LYS A 77 -11.55 6.78 -26.49
CA LYS A 77 -11.58 7.05 -27.94
C LYS A 77 -10.25 6.78 -28.64
N ILE A 78 -9.14 6.97 -27.93
CA ILE A 78 -7.78 6.96 -28.49
C ILE A 78 -6.96 5.88 -27.82
N TYR A 79 -6.60 6.05 -26.53
CA TYR A 79 -5.56 5.24 -25.89
C TYR A 79 -5.85 3.73 -25.89
N PHE A 80 -7.10 3.34 -25.63
CA PHE A 80 -7.47 1.92 -25.51
C PHE A 80 -7.27 1.13 -26.81
N LYS A 81 -7.44 1.78 -27.96
CA LYS A 81 -7.20 1.17 -29.28
C LYS A 81 -5.72 0.83 -29.52
N HIS A 82 -4.83 1.43 -28.74
CA HIS A 82 -3.39 1.23 -28.83
C HIS A 82 -2.82 0.44 -27.64
N THR A 83 -3.67 -0.06 -26.73
CA THR A 83 -3.20 -0.93 -25.63
C THR A 83 -2.63 -2.23 -26.18
N ARG A 84 -1.60 -2.76 -25.52
CA ARG A 84 -0.97 -4.01 -25.92
C ARG A 84 -1.77 -5.21 -25.43
N SER A 85 -1.70 -6.29 -26.20
CA SER A 85 -2.26 -7.61 -25.87
C SER A 85 -1.23 -8.60 -25.31
N GLN A 86 0.07 -8.27 -25.38
CA GLN A 86 1.15 -9.13 -24.90
C GLN A 86 1.53 -8.78 -23.46
N TRP A 87 1.61 -9.79 -22.61
CA TRP A 87 1.91 -9.66 -21.20
C TRP A 87 3.35 -9.21 -20.95
N GLY A 88 3.56 -8.51 -19.85
CA GLY A 88 4.89 -8.11 -19.38
C GLY A 88 5.50 -6.96 -20.19
N VAL A 89 6.55 -6.39 -19.62
CA VAL A 89 7.35 -5.33 -20.26
C VAL A 89 8.32 -5.90 -21.30
N SER A 90 8.55 -7.23 -21.28
CA SER A 90 9.36 -7.94 -22.27
C SER A 90 8.79 -7.88 -23.69
N SER A 91 7.53 -7.45 -23.85
CA SER A 91 6.94 -7.24 -25.17
C SER A 91 7.30 -5.88 -25.78
N PHE A 92 8.01 -5.00 -25.08
CA PHE A 92 8.57 -3.77 -25.65
C PHE A 92 9.81 -4.07 -26.48
N ASP A 93 10.16 -3.16 -27.39
CA ASP A 93 11.50 -3.15 -27.97
C ASP A 93 12.51 -2.95 -26.84
N GLN A 94 13.52 -3.84 -26.76
CA GLN A 94 14.46 -3.90 -25.64
C GLN A 94 13.80 -4.12 -24.26
N GLY A 95 12.63 -4.77 -24.24
CA GLY A 95 11.86 -5.00 -23.01
C GLY A 95 12.58 -5.88 -21.97
N LYS A 96 13.49 -6.75 -22.41
CA LYS A 96 14.33 -7.56 -21.50
C LYS A 96 15.38 -6.70 -20.80
N GLU A 97 16.05 -5.84 -21.55
CA GLU A 97 17.02 -4.87 -21.03
C GLU A 97 16.34 -3.88 -20.09
N TYR A 98 15.14 -3.41 -20.45
CA TYR A 98 14.30 -2.61 -19.57
C TYR A 98 13.95 -3.34 -18.28
N TYR A 99 13.52 -4.61 -18.34
CA TYR A 99 13.22 -5.40 -17.15
C TYR A 99 14.46 -5.61 -16.25
N ARG A 100 15.64 -5.86 -16.84
CA ARG A 100 16.91 -5.95 -16.10
C ARG A 100 17.26 -4.62 -15.42
N ALA A 101 17.07 -3.50 -16.11
CA ALA A 101 17.26 -2.17 -15.51
C ALA A 101 16.29 -1.95 -14.34
N CYS A 102 15.03 -2.36 -14.47
CA CYS A 102 14.06 -2.34 -13.38
C CYS A 102 14.49 -3.22 -12.20
N LEU A 103 15.00 -4.44 -12.43
CA LEU A 103 15.49 -5.30 -11.34
C LEU A 103 16.66 -4.65 -10.61
N LYS A 104 17.66 -4.16 -11.35
CA LYS A 104 18.81 -3.46 -10.78
C LYS A 104 18.39 -2.23 -9.98
N TRP A 105 17.38 -1.52 -10.47
CA TRP A 105 16.81 -0.36 -9.79
C TRP A 105 16.10 -0.70 -8.48
N HIS A 106 15.23 -1.71 -8.47
CA HIS A 106 14.40 -2.05 -7.31
C HIS A 106 15.12 -2.90 -6.26
N LEU A 107 16.10 -3.70 -6.69
CA LEU A 107 16.84 -4.60 -5.80
C LEU A 107 18.20 -4.03 -5.40
N SER A 108 18.69 -3.01 -6.10
CA SER A 108 20.02 -2.42 -5.91
C SER A 108 21.18 -3.44 -6.02
N ILE A 109 20.92 -4.58 -6.65
CA ILE A 109 21.89 -5.65 -6.92
C ILE A 109 21.84 -6.00 -8.41
N ASP A 110 23.00 -6.38 -8.95
CA ASP A 110 23.07 -6.88 -10.32
C ASP A 110 22.73 -8.38 -10.33
N ILE A 111 21.46 -8.68 -10.59
CA ILE A 111 20.91 -10.04 -10.61
C ILE A 111 20.11 -10.26 -11.89
N SER A 112 20.20 -11.45 -12.48
CA SER A 112 19.42 -11.78 -13.67
C SER A 112 17.95 -12.09 -13.32
N PRO A 113 17.00 -11.83 -14.25
CA PRO A 113 15.61 -12.29 -14.12
C PRO A 113 15.50 -13.78 -13.82
N GLU A 114 16.36 -14.59 -14.45
CA GLU A 114 16.39 -16.03 -14.31
C GLU A 114 16.82 -16.44 -12.90
N ASP A 115 17.84 -15.77 -12.33
CA ASP A 115 18.29 -16.02 -10.95
C ASP A 115 17.22 -15.59 -9.93
N VAL A 116 16.54 -14.46 -10.16
CA VAL A 116 15.41 -14.02 -9.32
C VAL A 116 14.30 -15.06 -9.35
N HIS A 117 13.95 -15.55 -10.55
CA HIS A 117 12.91 -16.56 -10.71
C HIS A 117 13.28 -17.87 -10.01
N GLN A 118 14.49 -18.37 -10.22
CA GLN A 118 14.96 -19.60 -9.59
C GLN A 118 14.98 -19.47 -8.06
N LYS A 119 15.49 -18.35 -7.53
CA LYS A 119 15.44 -18.07 -6.09
C LYS A 119 14.00 -18.06 -5.56
N GLY A 120 13.05 -17.51 -6.33
CA GLY A 120 11.64 -17.53 -5.98
C GLY A 120 11.08 -18.96 -5.87
N LEU A 121 11.41 -19.83 -6.83
CA LEU A 121 11.03 -21.25 -6.79
C LEU A 121 11.63 -21.96 -5.57
N ASP A 122 12.92 -21.72 -5.30
CA ASP A 122 13.61 -22.31 -4.16
C ASP A 122 12.99 -21.88 -2.81
N GLU A 123 12.59 -20.61 -2.69
CA GLU A 123 11.93 -20.07 -1.49
C GLU A 123 10.50 -20.60 -1.34
N VAL A 124 9.73 -20.72 -2.44
CA VAL A 124 8.40 -21.38 -2.41
C VAL A 124 8.53 -22.81 -1.89
N ASP A 125 9.51 -23.56 -2.39
CA ASP A 125 9.76 -24.93 -1.93
C ASP A 125 10.22 -25.00 -0.47
N ARG A 126 11.11 -24.09 -0.05
CA ARG A 126 11.57 -23.99 1.35
C ARG A 126 10.40 -23.71 2.30
N ILE A 127 9.58 -22.71 2.00
CA ILE A 127 8.41 -22.33 2.82
C ILE A 127 7.38 -23.46 2.82
N ASN A 128 7.14 -24.14 1.69
CA ASN A 128 6.27 -25.32 1.64
C ASN A 128 6.75 -26.44 2.58
N ARG A 129 8.07 -26.70 2.64
CA ARG A 129 8.63 -27.68 3.58
C ARG A 129 8.44 -27.27 5.04
N GLU A 130 8.60 -25.99 5.36
CA GLU A 130 8.35 -25.48 6.73
C GLU A 130 6.88 -25.59 7.12
N MET A 131 5.96 -25.27 6.20
CA MET A 131 4.52 -25.47 6.42
C MET A 131 4.19 -26.94 6.67
N LEU A 132 4.76 -27.87 5.90
CA LEU A 132 4.61 -29.32 6.14
C LEU A 132 5.12 -29.76 7.52
N GLN A 133 6.18 -29.15 8.04
CA GLN A 133 6.65 -29.44 9.40
C GLN A 133 5.66 -28.94 10.45
N VAL A 134 5.05 -27.78 10.24
CA VAL A 134 4.01 -27.24 11.13
C VAL A 134 2.76 -28.14 11.12
N THR A 135 2.29 -28.56 9.94
CA THR A 135 1.11 -29.46 9.86
C THR A 135 1.35 -30.78 10.58
N LYS A 136 2.55 -31.36 10.46
CA LYS A 136 2.96 -32.56 11.20
C LYS A 136 2.95 -32.34 12.72
N LYS A 137 3.50 -31.22 13.20
CA LYS A 137 3.48 -30.88 14.65
C LYS A 137 2.06 -30.73 15.20
N LEU A 138 1.13 -30.28 14.36
CA LEU A 138 -0.29 -30.15 14.71
C LEU A 138 -1.09 -31.44 14.49
N ASN A 139 -0.44 -32.53 14.08
CA ASN A 139 -1.06 -33.82 13.75
C ASN A 139 -2.19 -33.68 12.70
N PHE A 140 -2.06 -32.73 11.77
CA PHE A 140 -3.05 -32.55 10.72
C PHE A 140 -2.85 -33.60 9.61
N PRO A 141 -3.88 -34.38 9.26
CA PRO A 141 -3.79 -35.34 8.16
C PRO A 141 -3.94 -34.63 6.81
N GLY A 142 -3.07 -34.93 5.84
CA GLY A 142 -3.19 -34.45 4.46
C GLY A 142 -2.14 -33.41 4.04
N THR A 143 -2.45 -32.70 2.97
CA THR A 143 -1.58 -31.72 2.30
C THR A 143 -1.63 -30.34 2.95
N VAL A 144 -0.64 -29.49 2.68
CA VAL A 144 -0.65 -28.07 3.10
C VAL A 144 -1.88 -27.33 2.55
N ARG A 145 -2.30 -27.64 1.32
CA ARG A 145 -3.50 -27.03 0.72
C ARG A 145 -4.77 -27.38 1.49
N GLU A 146 -4.92 -28.64 1.87
CA GLU A 146 -6.05 -29.09 2.71
C GLU A 146 -5.98 -28.49 4.11
N PHE A 147 -4.78 -28.33 4.67
CA PHE A 147 -4.58 -27.63 5.94
C PHE A 147 -5.10 -26.19 5.86
N PHE A 148 -4.69 -25.40 4.87
CA PHE A 148 -5.23 -24.06 4.66
C PHE A 148 -6.73 -24.05 4.39
N GLY A 149 -7.25 -25.02 3.63
CA GLY A 149 -8.68 -25.20 3.45
C GLY A 149 -9.42 -25.37 4.78
N SER A 150 -8.87 -26.17 5.70
CA SER A 150 -9.44 -26.37 7.03
C SER A 150 -9.39 -25.11 7.91
N LEU A 151 -8.32 -24.31 7.80
CA LEU A 151 -8.20 -23.03 8.50
C LEU A 151 -9.24 -22.04 7.97
N ASN A 152 -9.33 -21.91 6.64
CA ASN A 152 -10.23 -20.97 5.98
C ASN A 152 -11.72 -21.33 6.17
N GLY A 153 -12.03 -22.63 6.27
CA GLY A 153 -13.39 -23.10 6.56
C GLY A 153 -13.80 -23.00 8.03
N SER A 154 -12.88 -22.72 8.94
CA SER A 154 -13.16 -22.74 10.38
C SER A 154 -13.49 -21.35 10.93
N THR A 155 -14.74 -21.16 11.33
CA THR A 155 -15.23 -19.89 11.91
C THR A 155 -14.46 -19.42 13.13
N LYS A 156 -13.82 -20.33 13.89
CA LYS A 156 -13.04 -20.02 15.10
C LYS A 156 -11.86 -19.09 14.84
N PHE A 157 -11.39 -18.99 13.60
CA PHE A 157 -10.26 -18.13 13.24
C PHE A 157 -10.69 -16.74 12.79
N TYR A 158 -11.99 -16.45 12.72
CA TYR A 158 -12.51 -15.19 12.23
C TYR A 158 -13.19 -14.41 13.33
N LEU A 159 -12.91 -13.12 13.37
CA LEU A 159 -13.63 -12.17 14.22
C LEU A 159 -14.90 -11.73 13.50
N HIS A 160 -15.97 -11.49 14.25
CA HIS A 160 -17.30 -11.23 13.68
C HIS A 160 -17.63 -9.75 13.50
N THR A 161 -16.86 -8.86 14.13
CA THR A 161 -17.09 -7.41 14.07
C THR A 161 -15.81 -6.66 13.76
N GLY A 162 -15.97 -5.51 13.12
CA GLY A 162 -14.88 -4.57 12.86
C GLY A 162 -14.15 -4.13 14.13
N ASP A 163 -14.90 -3.82 15.18
CA ASP A 163 -14.35 -3.42 16.48
C ASP A 163 -13.49 -4.52 17.11
N ALA A 164 -13.91 -5.78 16.99
CA ALA A 164 -13.12 -6.90 17.47
C ALA A 164 -11.78 -7.02 16.71
N VAL A 165 -11.79 -6.78 15.39
CA VAL A 165 -10.56 -6.77 14.58
C VAL A 165 -9.62 -5.66 15.03
N LEU A 166 -10.13 -4.42 15.20
CA LEU A 166 -9.33 -3.30 15.68
C LEU A 166 -8.70 -3.57 17.04
N GLU A 167 -9.51 -4.07 17.98
CA GLU A 167 -9.06 -4.37 19.33
C GLU A 167 -8.00 -5.47 19.35
N GLN A 168 -8.18 -6.50 18.51
CA GLN A 168 -7.19 -7.57 18.41
C GLN A 168 -5.85 -7.06 17.85
N TYR A 169 -5.85 -6.16 16.86
CA TYR A 169 -4.61 -5.52 16.40
C TYR A 169 -3.97 -4.66 17.49
N ARG A 170 -4.75 -3.90 18.28
CA ARG A 170 -4.24 -3.11 19.42
C ARG A 170 -3.53 -3.98 20.43
N LYS A 171 -4.12 -5.11 20.81
CA LYS A 171 -3.50 -6.09 21.72
C LYS A 171 -2.20 -6.65 21.14
N LEU A 172 -2.20 -7.05 19.86
CA LEU A 172 -1.01 -7.58 19.21
C LEU A 172 0.14 -6.56 19.20
N VAL A 173 -0.14 -5.31 18.81
CA VAL A 173 0.88 -4.26 18.71
C VAL A 173 1.31 -3.76 20.09
N PHE A 174 0.38 -3.25 20.90
CA PHE A 174 0.71 -2.51 22.12
C PHE A 174 0.98 -3.39 23.33
N GLU A 175 0.32 -4.54 23.45
CA GLU A 175 0.47 -5.42 24.63
C GLU A 175 1.46 -6.57 24.37
N ARG A 176 1.56 -7.08 23.14
CA ARG A 176 2.42 -8.24 22.84
C ARG A 176 3.75 -7.89 22.18
N ALA A 177 3.75 -7.03 21.16
CA ALA A 177 4.95 -6.70 20.40
C ALA A 177 5.78 -5.61 21.10
N LYS A 178 5.18 -4.44 21.36
CA LYS A 178 5.86 -3.26 21.90
C LYS A 178 6.71 -3.51 23.16
N PRO A 179 6.24 -4.26 24.20
CA PRO A 179 7.04 -4.52 25.40
C PRO A 179 8.29 -5.39 25.18
N LYS A 180 8.39 -6.06 24.02
CA LYS A 180 9.52 -6.93 23.69
C LYS A 180 10.57 -6.24 22.83
N LEU A 181 10.28 -5.09 22.24
CA LEU A 181 11.17 -4.43 21.27
C LEU A 181 12.53 -4.07 21.89
N SER A 182 12.55 -3.62 23.15
CA SER A 182 13.79 -3.27 23.86
C SER A 182 14.75 -4.45 24.07
N LYS A 183 14.31 -5.69 23.87
CA LYS A 183 15.16 -6.89 23.91
C LYS A 183 15.94 -7.09 22.61
N LEU A 184 15.48 -6.50 21.51
CA LEU A 184 15.99 -6.72 20.15
C LEU A 184 16.60 -5.45 19.54
N PHE A 185 16.04 -4.29 19.86
CA PHE A 185 16.42 -3.00 19.28
C PHE A 185 16.85 -2.02 20.37
N LYS A 186 17.89 -1.24 20.07
CA LYS A 186 18.38 -0.14 20.91
C LYS A 186 17.88 1.19 20.33
N ASP A 187 17.75 2.20 21.18
CA ASP A 187 17.51 3.59 20.75
C ASP A 187 16.24 3.79 19.90
N ILE A 188 15.16 3.08 20.24
CA ILE A 188 13.87 3.17 19.54
C ILE A 188 13.30 4.59 19.69
N PRO A 189 13.14 5.36 18.59
CA PRO A 189 12.60 6.71 18.64
C PRO A 189 11.18 6.73 19.19
N ASN A 190 10.82 7.77 19.93
CA ASN A 190 9.47 7.91 20.46
C ASN A 190 8.58 8.74 19.52
N LEU A 191 7.94 8.08 18.56
CA LEU A 191 6.86 8.63 17.75
C LEU A 191 5.67 7.67 17.85
N PRO A 192 4.50 8.09 18.36
CA PRO A 192 3.39 7.18 18.58
C PRO A 192 2.73 6.75 17.27
N ALA A 193 2.23 5.51 17.24
CA ALA A 193 1.25 5.03 16.27
C ALA A 193 -0.13 4.84 16.92
N ILE A 194 -1.18 5.05 16.13
CA ILE A 194 -2.57 4.75 16.47
C ILE A 194 -3.13 3.70 15.50
N ILE A 195 -4.09 2.90 15.96
CA ILE A 195 -4.77 1.90 15.15
C ILE A 195 -6.23 2.29 14.97
N ASN A 196 -6.60 2.55 13.71
CA ASN A 196 -7.88 3.14 13.31
C ASN A 196 -8.51 2.37 12.14
N GLU A 197 -9.82 2.56 11.96
CA GLU A 197 -10.50 2.05 10.77
C GLU A 197 -10.01 2.75 9.49
N MET A 198 -9.97 2.01 8.40
CA MET A 198 -9.74 2.55 7.07
C MET A 198 -10.96 3.36 6.61
N PRO A 199 -10.79 4.60 6.10
CA PRO A 199 -11.91 5.47 5.73
C PRO A 199 -12.68 4.96 4.50
N SER A 200 -12.01 4.25 3.61
CA SER A 200 -12.57 3.62 2.42
C SER A 200 -12.27 2.13 2.43
N ASP A 201 -12.88 1.41 1.50
CA ASP A 201 -12.46 0.04 1.26
C ASP A 201 -11.04 0.00 0.65
N GLY A 202 -10.31 -1.10 0.87
CA GLY A 202 -8.90 -1.25 0.49
C GLY A 202 -8.30 -2.57 0.98
N PRO A 203 -6.96 -2.66 1.10
CA PRO A 203 -6.28 -3.86 1.62
C PRO A 203 -6.72 -4.15 3.06
N ALA A 204 -6.41 -5.35 3.57
CA ALA A 204 -6.78 -5.75 4.93
C ALA A 204 -6.25 -4.76 5.98
N ALA A 205 -5.06 -4.23 5.78
CA ALA A 205 -4.49 -3.18 6.59
C ALA A 205 -3.41 -2.40 5.81
N VAL A 206 -3.02 -1.22 6.32
CA VAL A 206 -1.92 -0.40 5.78
C VAL A 206 -1.40 0.56 6.84
N TYR A 207 -0.09 0.80 6.88
CA TYR A 207 0.52 1.84 7.68
C TYR A 207 0.74 3.14 6.90
N ILE A 208 0.47 4.26 7.57
CA ILE A 208 0.78 5.61 7.08
C ILE A 208 1.67 6.31 8.10
N ALA A 209 2.84 6.75 7.63
CA ALA A 209 3.79 7.52 8.41
C ALA A 209 3.18 8.74 9.14
N GLY A 210 3.65 8.94 10.38
CA GLY A 210 3.45 10.16 11.13
C GLY A 210 4.15 11.35 10.49
N SER A 211 3.93 12.54 11.05
CA SER A 211 4.71 13.71 10.66
C SER A 211 6.05 13.73 11.41
N PRO A 212 7.14 14.23 10.79
CA PRO A 212 8.47 14.22 11.42
C PRO A 212 8.55 15.12 12.66
N ASP A 213 7.69 16.13 12.74
CA ASP A 213 7.55 17.04 13.88
C ASP A 213 6.65 16.48 15.01
N GLY A 214 6.10 15.28 14.84
CA GLY A 214 5.20 14.64 15.80
C GLY A 214 3.78 15.21 15.88
N SER A 215 3.44 16.22 15.07
CA SER A 215 2.09 16.82 15.04
C SER A 215 0.99 15.83 14.60
N ARG A 216 1.36 14.76 13.88
CA ARG A 216 0.49 13.65 13.50
C ARG A 216 1.16 12.31 13.83
N PRO A 217 0.50 11.42 14.59
CA PRO A 217 1.02 10.07 14.83
C PRO A 217 1.04 9.22 13.56
N GLY A 218 1.85 8.16 13.56
CA GLY A 218 1.71 7.08 12.60
C GLY A 218 0.32 6.45 12.70
N ARG A 219 -0.21 5.95 11.58
CA ARG A 219 -1.55 5.36 11.54
C ARG A 219 -1.49 3.98 10.92
N PHE A 220 -1.79 2.96 11.71
CA PHE A 220 -2.08 1.63 11.23
C PHE A 220 -3.59 1.54 10.95
N LEU A 221 -3.95 1.65 9.68
CA LEU A 221 -5.34 1.62 9.21
C LEU A 221 -5.76 0.18 8.91
N VAL A 222 -6.88 -0.23 9.47
CA VAL A 222 -7.39 -1.60 9.33
C VAL A 222 -8.73 -1.58 8.60
N ASN A 223 -8.90 -2.46 7.62
CA ASN A 223 -10.17 -2.63 6.94
C ASN A 223 -11.13 -3.46 7.79
N ILE A 224 -12.09 -2.77 8.39
CA ILE A 224 -13.08 -3.38 9.27
C ILE A 224 -14.36 -3.82 8.55
N LYS A 225 -14.53 -3.48 7.27
CA LYS A 225 -15.72 -3.79 6.48
C LYS A 225 -15.79 -5.26 6.09
N ARG A 226 -14.63 -5.93 6.03
CA ARG A 226 -14.51 -7.37 5.82
C ARG A 226 -13.70 -8.00 6.95
N PRO A 227 -14.30 -8.23 8.13
CA PRO A 227 -13.59 -8.88 9.24
C PRO A 227 -13.01 -10.26 8.87
N THR A 228 -13.63 -10.94 7.89
CA THR A 228 -13.18 -12.22 7.34
C THR A 228 -11.88 -12.13 6.55
N ASP A 229 -11.43 -10.95 6.15
CA ASP A 229 -10.12 -10.77 5.50
C ASP A 229 -8.96 -10.81 6.50
N SER A 230 -9.26 -10.77 7.81
CA SER A 230 -8.27 -10.78 8.89
C SER A 230 -8.40 -12.03 9.77
N PRO A 231 -8.08 -13.24 9.26
CA PRO A 231 -8.07 -14.41 10.11
C PRO A 231 -7.03 -14.26 11.22
N THR A 232 -7.43 -14.57 12.45
CA THR A 232 -6.64 -14.39 13.69
C THR A 232 -5.26 -15.04 13.67
N PHE A 233 -5.06 -16.12 12.90
CA PHE A 233 -3.74 -16.74 12.75
C PHE A 233 -2.77 -15.91 11.91
N SER A 234 -3.26 -15.03 11.03
CA SER A 234 -2.44 -14.14 10.20
C SER A 234 -2.19 -12.77 10.84
N MET A 235 -3.09 -12.32 11.73
CA MET A 235 -3.02 -11.00 12.36
C MET A 235 -1.68 -10.70 13.05
N PRO A 236 -0.99 -11.64 13.74
CA PRO A 236 0.32 -11.36 14.30
C PRO A 236 1.36 -10.94 13.26
N ALA A 237 1.38 -11.58 12.09
CA ALA A 237 2.33 -11.24 11.02
C ALA A 237 2.03 -9.83 10.47
N ILE A 238 0.76 -9.52 10.18
CA ILE A 238 0.33 -8.19 9.71
C ILE A 238 0.63 -7.12 10.77
N ALA A 239 0.39 -7.39 12.05
CA ALA A 239 0.67 -6.45 13.13
C ALA A 239 2.16 -6.11 13.22
N LEU A 240 3.05 -7.10 13.05
CA LEU A 240 4.49 -6.87 13.05
C LEU A 240 4.95 -6.16 11.77
N HIS A 241 4.37 -6.49 10.61
CA HIS A 241 4.67 -5.90 9.31
C HIS A 241 4.30 -4.41 9.24
N GLU A 242 3.08 -4.06 9.64
CA GLU A 242 2.56 -2.70 9.50
C GLU A 242 2.98 -1.78 10.65
N ALA A 243 3.13 -2.32 11.87
CA ALA A 243 3.50 -1.55 13.04
C ALA A 243 4.95 -1.82 13.44
N ASP A 244 5.16 -2.39 14.63
CA ASP A 244 6.48 -2.61 15.20
C ASP A 244 6.82 -4.11 15.21
N PRO A 245 7.99 -4.53 14.71
CA PRO A 245 9.13 -3.72 14.27
C PRO A 245 9.15 -3.35 12.75
N GLY A 246 8.03 -3.49 12.03
CA GLY A 246 7.94 -3.25 10.59
C GLY A 246 7.86 -1.77 10.20
N HIS A 247 6.89 -1.42 9.34
CA HIS A 247 6.79 -0.11 8.70
C HIS A 247 6.82 1.06 9.68
N HIS A 248 6.08 0.98 10.80
CA HIS A 248 6.11 2.05 11.79
C HIS A 248 7.52 2.30 12.32
N MET A 249 8.20 1.24 12.76
CA MET A 249 9.52 1.36 13.35
C MET A 249 10.55 1.83 12.31
N GLN A 250 10.51 1.29 11.09
CA GLN A 250 11.41 1.67 10.00
C GLN A 250 11.26 3.16 9.64
N ASP A 251 10.02 3.66 9.52
CA ASP A 251 9.77 5.06 9.20
C ASP A 251 10.22 6.01 10.30
N ILE A 252 9.96 5.69 11.59
CA ILE A 252 10.36 6.59 12.68
C ILE A 252 11.89 6.68 12.80
N TYR A 253 12.64 5.59 12.57
CA TYR A 253 14.10 5.66 12.50
C TYR A 253 14.56 6.59 11.38
N SER A 254 14.01 6.42 10.17
CA SER A 254 14.38 7.25 9.03
C SER A 254 14.10 8.73 9.27
N GLN A 255 12.91 9.06 9.76
CA GLN A 255 12.47 10.45 9.96
C GLN A 255 13.21 11.15 11.10
N THR A 256 13.54 10.44 12.18
CA THR A 256 14.17 11.02 13.37
C THR A 256 15.70 11.00 13.33
N THR A 257 16.31 10.24 12.40
CA THR A 257 17.76 10.24 12.23
C THR A 257 18.27 11.65 11.90
N THR A 258 19.23 12.13 12.68
CA THR A 258 19.89 13.43 12.47
C THR A 258 21.14 13.26 11.61
N GLY A 259 21.63 14.35 11.01
CA GLY A 259 22.87 14.32 10.21
C GLY A 259 22.77 13.71 8.81
N ILE A 260 21.58 13.28 8.37
CA ILE A 260 21.32 12.83 6.99
C ILE A 260 20.44 13.83 6.21
N PRO A 261 20.64 13.98 4.89
CA PRO A 261 19.78 14.83 4.05
C PRO A 261 18.32 14.39 4.03
N ASN A 262 17.38 15.34 3.87
CA ASN A 262 15.94 15.06 3.86
C ASN A 262 15.51 14.05 2.80
N PHE A 263 16.13 14.03 1.61
CA PHE A 263 15.82 13.03 0.57
C PHE A 263 16.16 11.59 0.97
N ARG A 264 16.98 11.39 2.01
CA ARG A 264 17.25 10.07 2.61
C ARG A 264 16.31 9.75 3.77
N LYS A 265 15.66 10.75 4.37
CA LYS A 265 14.70 10.60 5.48
C LYS A 265 13.30 10.31 4.99
N PHE A 266 12.87 11.05 3.98
CA PHE A 266 11.54 10.99 3.40
C PHE A 266 11.66 10.26 2.07
N LEU A 267 11.40 8.96 2.12
CA LEU A 267 11.33 8.15 0.93
C LEU A 267 10.18 8.68 0.07
N ASP A 268 10.50 9.07 -1.16
CA ASP A 268 9.50 9.57 -2.09
C ASP A 268 8.72 8.39 -2.68
N TYR A 269 7.49 8.18 -2.23
CA TYR A 269 6.56 7.16 -2.76
C TYR A 269 5.80 7.66 -4.00
N SER A 270 6.09 8.86 -4.51
CA SER A 270 5.29 9.46 -5.57
C SER A 270 5.57 8.84 -6.95
N ASN A 271 4.63 7.97 -7.37
CA ASN A 271 4.40 7.44 -8.72
C ASN A 271 5.03 6.08 -9.06
N TYR A 272 4.41 5.01 -8.54
CA TYR A 272 4.66 3.61 -8.92
C TYR A 272 4.64 3.33 -10.45
N PHE A 273 3.97 4.19 -11.24
CA PHE A 273 3.87 4.06 -12.70
C PHE A 273 4.93 4.87 -13.49
N ALA A 274 5.78 5.64 -12.82
CA ALA A 274 6.82 6.48 -13.43
C ALA A 274 8.22 5.95 -13.09
N ILE A 275 8.58 4.79 -13.66
CA ILE A 275 9.95 4.30 -13.65
C ILE A 275 10.75 5.15 -14.67
N PRO A 276 11.84 5.88 -14.35
CA PRO A 276 12.62 5.91 -13.10
C PRO A 276 12.82 7.35 -12.55
N TYR A 277 12.04 7.77 -11.55
CA TYR A 277 12.34 9.01 -10.78
C TYR A 277 12.64 8.79 -9.30
N HIS A 278 12.60 7.55 -8.82
CA HIS A 278 12.96 7.21 -7.44
C HIS A 278 14.48 7.18 -7.19
N PHE A 279 14.91 6.99 -5.94
CA PHE A 279 16.24 6.45 -5.67
C PHE A 279 16.13 4.91 -5.74
N PRO A 280 17.19 4.17 -6.12
CA PRO A 280 17.19 2.72 -6.04
C PRO A 280 16.82 2.29 -4.60
N PHE A 281 15.70 1.59 -4.49
CA PHE A 281 15.23 1.04 -3.23
C PHE A 281 15.98 -0.27 -2.98
N TYR A 282 16.12 -0.65 -1.71
CA TYR A 282 16.13 -2.06 -1.38
C TYR A 282 14.69 -2.41 -1.03
N THR A 283 13.88 -2.83 -1.99
CA THR A 283 12.50 -3.29 -1.70
C THR A 283 12.48 -4.41 -0.65
N ALA A 284 13.56 -5.20 -0.60
CA ALA A 284 13.79 -6.20 0.44
C ALA A 284 13.86 -5.63 1.87
N TYR A 285 14.19 -4.34 2.07
CA TYR A 285 14.22 -3.67 3.39
C TYR A 285 12.91 -2.97 3.76
N THR A 286 12.04 -2.68 2.79
CA THR A 286 10.73 -2.05 3.05
C THR A 286 9.64 -3.09 3.31
N GLU A 287 9.74 -4.30 2.76
CA GLU A 287 8.75 -5.38 2.93
C GLU A 287 9.32 -6.57 3.76
N VAL A 288 10.18 -6.32 4.74
CA VAL A 288 10.90 -7.39 5.46
C VAL A 288 9.94 -8.24 6.31
N PHE A 289 9.66 -9.44 5.77
CA PHE A 289 9.28 -10.74 6.35
C PHE A 289 8.29 -10.83 7.52
#